data_AF-A0A453LIK9-F1
#
_entry.id   AF-A0A453LIK9-F1
#
_cell.length_a   1.000
_cell.length_b   1.000
_cell.length_c   1.000
_cell.angle_alpha   90.00
_cell.angle_beta   90.00
_cell.angle_gamma   90.00
#
_symmetry.space_group_name_H-M   'P 1'
#
loop_
_entity.id
_entity.type
_entity.pdbx_description
1 polymer ?
#
loop_
_entity_poly.entity_id
_entity_poly.type
_entity_poly.pdbx_seq_one_letter_code
_entity_poly.pdbx_strand_id
1 'polypeptide(L)'
;PQLLGFFRETGREAIPPFVPIRRSSDPDLTAAVSGSDFFLFRLPEDSDSTPGWELRRCHDGYLVLANNVTDQIAAYNPLTQALHLFPTPLREILSKGLFPQPQRPKEIRIEVLEFHILFSEEDQRVFRMACVQFRNISKVPVCVAVFSPATREWQVLPWPAPPQPVDDDWFGFCPGMQMSGFVYWKHKSKAYLLVLDNVTLQFSRVYLPHFLRKIDPTLFKLGQTKDGKLCMVCADDSDANIGTLVVHVWGADDDGVEKWMLEDTFPLSTFIDADKYLTEDDTTVQIEAVIDGFVYLSIKYDDYTESLISFCLETAELNTLFDDTYASPAYPYIMSWPPSLVCNKEDSQTKITGCSVEDAGSVGTEETPSALVTAPQSHKFA
;
A
#
# COMPACT_ATOMS: atom_id res chain seq x y z
N PRO A 1 2.32 -9.01 7.16
CA PRO A 1 2.88 -9.31 5.81
C PRO A 1 4.40 -9.11 5.77
N GLN A 2 5.11 -9.81 4.88
CA GLN A 2 6.57 -9.70 4.80
C GLN A 2 6.99 -8.66 3.76
N LEU A 3 7.89 -7.77 4.17
CA LEU A 3 8.56 -6.80 3.31
C LEU A 3 9.80 -7.45 2.69
N LEU A 4 9.86 -7.53 1.36
CA LEU A 4 10.96 -8.23 0.67
C LEU A 4 12.07 -7.29 0.25
N GLY A 5 11.75 -6.02 0.08
CA GLY A 5 12.62 -5.05 -0.56
C GLY A 5 11.89 -3.78 -0.91
N PHE A 6 12.58 -2.92 -1.62
CA PHE A 6 12.08 -1.62 -2.04
C PHE A 6 12.45 -1.37 -3.49
N PHE A 7 11.57 -0.68 -4.21
CA PHE A 7 11.92 -0.09 -5.50
C PHE A 7 12.42 1.32 -5.27
N ARG A 8 13.68 1.61 -5.63
CA ARG A 8 14.27 2.95 -5.47
C ARG A 8 13.89 3.83 -6.64
N GLU A 9 13.27 4.97 -6.40
CA GLU A 9 12.92 5.89 -7.48
C GLU A 9 14.19 6.47 -8.12
N THR A 10 14.43 6.16 -9.40
CA THR A 10 15.61 6.62 -10.15
C THR A 10 15.20 7.52 -11.30
N GLY A 11 14.76 8.75 -11.00
CA GLY A 11 14.39 9.74 -12.02
C GLY A 11 13.31 9.27 -13.01
N ARG A 12 13.04 10.07 -14.04
CA ARG A 12 11.85 9.91 -14.91
C ARG A 12 11.99 8.88 -16.05
N GLU A 13 13.13 8.23 -16.20
CA GLU A 13 13.48 7.56 -17.47
C GLU A 13 13.80 6.07 -17.35
N ALA A 14 13.80 5.49 -16.14
CA ALA A 14 14.08 4.07 -15.95
C ALA A 14 13.09 3.42 -14.97
N ILE A 15 12.83 2.13 -15.19
CA ILE A 15 12.18 1.27 -14.20
C ILE A 15 13.05 1.30 -12.92
N PRO A 16 12.48 1.64 -11.76
CA PRO A 16 13.25 1.75 -10.53
C PRO A 16 13.89 0.39 -10.18
N PRO A 17 15.18 0.34 -9.80
CA PRO A 17 15.81 -0.91 -9.39
C PRO A 17 15.20 -1.42 -8.08
N PHE A 18 14.93 -2.72 -8.05
CA PHE A 18 14.54 -3.42 -6.82
C PHE A 18 15.77 -3.71 -5.96
N VAL A 19 15.69 -3.35 -4.69
CA VAL A 19 16.71 -3.64 -3.68
C VAL A 19 16.11 -4.57 -2.63
N PRO A 20 16.52 -5.85 -2.57
CA PRO A 20 16.03 -6.78 -1.58
C PRO A 20 16.55 -6.42 -0.18
N ILE A 21 15.72 -6.64 0.84
CA ILE A 21 16.18 -6.60 2.22
C ILE A 21 17.11 -7.78 2.44
N ARG A 22 18.39 -7.49 2.69
CA ARG A 22 19.40 -8.52 2.99
C ARG A 22 19.29 -8.96 4.46
N ARG A 23 18.17 -9.55 4.86
CA ARG A 23 18.10 -10.33 6.11
C ARG A 23 18.69 -11.71 5.81
N SER A 24 19.98 -11.83 6.05
CA SER A 24 20.87 -12.90 5.57
C SER A 24 20.64 -14.31 6.16
N SER A 25 19.43 -14.65 6.60
CA SER A 25 19.16 -15.93 7.26
C SER A 25 17.86 -16.62 6.85
N ASP A 26 17.00 -15.98 6.05
CA ASP A 26 15.77 -16.61 5.58
C ASP A 26 15.95 -17.17 4.15
N PRO A 27 16.07 -18.51 4.00
CA PRO A 27 16.23 -19.12 2.69
C PRO A 27 14.95 -18.99 1.83
N ASP A 28 13.77 -18.91 2.44
CA ASP A 28 12.49 -18.77 1.71
C ASP A 28 12.45 -17.40 1.04
N LEU A 29 12.82 -16.34 1.76
CA LEU A 29 12.91 -14.98 1.21
C LEU A 29 13.93 -14.88 0.07
N THR A 30 15.10 -15.51 0.25
CA THR A 30 16.15 -15.53 -0.77
C THR A 30 15.69 -16.26 -2.03
N ALA A 31 14.99 -17.39 -1.88
CA ALA A 31 14.43 -18.15 -2.99
C ALA A 31 13.33 -17.35 -3.71
N ALA A 32 12.44 -16.68 -2.96
CA ALA A 32 11.40 -15.83 -3.51
C ALA A 32 12.00 -14.71 -4.36
N VAL A 33 13.01 -13.99 -3.86
CA VAL A 33 13.69 -12.93 -4.62
C VAL A 33 14.36 -13.46 -5.89
N SER A 34 15.04 -14.60 -5.77
CA SER A 34 15.82 -15.19 -6.87
C SER A 34 14.95 -15.78 -7.99
N GLY A 35 13.74 -16.26 -7.67
CA GLY A 35 12.78 -16.80 -8.64
C GLY A 35 11.88 -15.77 -9.32
N SER A 36 11.98 -14.50 -8.92
CA SER A 36 11.04 -13.45 -9.31
C SER A 36 11.58 -12.54 -10.42
N ASP A 37 10.68 -11.97 -11.21
CA ASP A 37 11.03 -11.03 -12.26
C ASP A 37 10.98 -9.58 -11.75
N PHE A 38 11.91 -9.22 -10.86
CA PHE A 38 12.07 -7.84 -10.38
C PHE A 38 12.73 -6.90 -11.40
N PHE A 39 13.22 -7.44 -12.52
CA PHE A 39 13.70 -6.67 -13.67
C PHE A 39 12.57 -6.30 -14.65
N LEU A 40 11.37 -6.84 -14.43
CA LEU A 40 10.15 -6.56 -15.20
C LEU A 40 10.27 -6.90 -16.70
N PHE A 41 11.01 -7.96 -17.05
CA PHE A 41 11.24 -8.38 -18.44
C PHE A 41 9.96 -8.73 -19.21
N ARG A 42 8.86 -9.02 -18.52
CA ARG A 42 7.58 -9.33 -19.14
C ARG A 42 6.75 -8.11 -19.54
N LEU A 43 7.18 -6.90 -19.17
CA LEU A 43 6.51 -5.70 -19.64
C LEU A 43 6.70 -5.57 -21.16
N PRO A 44 5.65 -5.18 -21.91
CA PRO A 44 5.79 -4.93 -23.34
C PRO A 44 6.86 -3.87 -23.59
N GLU A 45 7.86 -4.22 -24.39
CA GLU A 45 8.83 -3.27 -24.93
C GLU A 45 8.19 -2.40 -26.00
N ASP A 46 8.48 -1.11 -25.98
CA ASP A 46 8.19 -0.19 -27.07
C ASP A 46 9.48 0.04 -27.88
N SER A 47 9.34 0.25 -29.19
CA SER A 47 10.47 0.23 -30.14
C SER A 47 11.58 1.26 -29.82
N ASP A 48 12.84 0.81 -29.92
CA ASP A 48 14.13 1.52 -30.03
C ASP A 48 14.49 2.70 -29.10
N SER A 49 13.61 3.17 -28.21
CA SER A 49 13.96 4.21 -27.24
C SER A 49 13.23 4.04 -25.89
N THR A 50 13.86 3.27 -25.00
CA THR A 50 13.55 3.07 -23.56
C THR A 50 12.13 2.60 -23.19
N PRO A 51 11.98 1.64 -22.26
CA PRO A 51 10.66 1.20 -21.82
C PRO A 51 9.99 2.33 -21.02
N GLY A 52 9.02 3.01 -21.63
CA GLY A 52 8.30 4.17 -21.08
C GLY A 52 7.39 3.89 -19.88
N TRP A 53 7.64 2.80 -19.13
CA TRP A 53 6.89 2.40 -17.94
C TRP A 53 7.41 3.09 -16.69
N GLU A 54 6.55 3.88 -16.06
CA GLU A 54 6.83 4.57 -14.80
C GLU A 54 6.14 3.83 -13.65
N LEU A 55 6.89 3.46 -12.61
CA LEU A 55 6.30 2.89 -11.39
C LEU A 55 5.50 3.97 -10.66
N ARG A 56 4.24 3.67 -10.36
CA ARG A 56 3.34 4.56 -9.62
C ARG A 56 3.16 4.13 -8.17
N ARG A 57 3.17 2.82 -7.90
CA ARG A 57 2.88 2.25 -6.57
C ARG A 57 3.23 0.76 -6.49
N CYS A 58 3.48 0.28 -5.27
CA CYS A 58 3.39 -1.13 -4.90
C CYS A 58 2.18 -1.35 -3.96
N HIS A 59 1.35 -2.37 -4.22
CA HIS A 59 0.24 -2.77 -3.34
C HIS A 59 -0.03 -4.27 -3.45
N ASP A 60 -0.04 -4.98 -2.31
CA ASP A 60 -0.31 -6.42 -2.18
C ASP A 60 0.44 -7.29 -3.21
N GLY A 61 1.75 -7.05 -3.37
CA GLY A 61 2.60 -7.77 -4.32
C GLY A 61 2.44 -7.38 -5.80
N TYR A 62 1.55 -6.44 -6.12
CA TYR A 62 1.44 -5.86 -7.45
C TYR A 62 2.15 -4.51 -7.54
N LEU A 63 2.90 -4.33 -8.62
CA LEU A 63 3.40 -3.06 -9.11
C LEU A 63 2.34 -2.45 -10.02
N VAL A 64 2.00 -1.20 -9.78
CA VAL A 64 1.16 -0.41 -10.69
C VAL A 64 2.08 0.48 -11.49
N LEU A 65 2.12 0.27 -12.80
CA LEU A 65 2.96 0.99 -13.75
C LEU A 65 2.10 1.72 -14.76
N ALA A 66 2.55 2.88 -15.22
CA ALA A 66 1.89 3.65 -16.28
C ALA A 66 2.86 3.87 -17.43
N ASN A 67 2.41 3.63 -18.66
CA ASN A 67 3.13 3.96 -19.88
C ASN A 67 2.51 5.18 -20.52
N ASN A 68 3.24 6.30 -20.50
CA ASN A 68 2.77 7.57 -21.03
C ASN A 68 2.84 7.65 -22.57
N VAL A 69 3.55 6.72 -23.22
CA VAL A 69 3.68 6.66 -24.69
C VAL A 69 2.54 5.85 -25.30
N THR A 70 2.24 4.69 -24.71
CA THR A 70 1.17 3.80 -25.20
C THR A 70 -0.19 4.08 -24.56
N ASP A 71 -0.27 5.02 -23.61
CA ASP A 71 -1.46 5.30 -22.80
C ASP A 71 -2.01 4.02 -22.13
N GLN A 72 -1.12 3.16 -21.61
CA GLN A 72 -1.46 1.91 -20.94
C GLN A 72 -1.10 1.93 -19.46
N ILE A 73 -1.87 1.18 -18.66
CA ILE A 73 -1.60 0.93 -17.25
C ILE A 73 -1.37 -0.57 -17.09
N ALA A 74 -0.37 -0.95 -16.29
CA ALA A 74 -0.09 -2.33 -15.95
C ALA A 74 -0.21 -2.54 -14.45
N ALA A 75 -0.92 -3.60 -14.05
CA ALA A 75 -0.74 -4.22 -12.74
C ALA A 75 0.09 -5.49 -12.95
N TYR A 76 1.33 -5.47 -12.45
CA TYR A 76 2.30 -6.54 -12.64
C TYR A 76 2.74 -7.12 -11.30
N ASN A 77 2.72 -8.44 -11.15
CA ASN A 77 3.22 -9.11 -9.96
C ASN A 77 4.54 -9.82 -10.29
N PRO A 78 5.70 -9.31 -9.86
CA PRO A 78 7.02 -9.90 -10.16
C PRO A 78 7.19 -11.36 -9.74
N LEU A 79 6.51 -11.78 -8.67
CA LEU A 79 6.66 -13.12 -8.08
C LEU A 79 5.91 -14.17 -8.90
N THR A 80 4.65 -13.86 -9.24
CA THR A 80 3.78 -14.76 -10.02
C THR A 80 3.89 -14.54 -11.51
N GLN A 81 4.55 -13.45 -11.91
CA GLN A 81 4.69 -12.99 -13.29
C GLN A 81 3.35 -12.72 -13.98
N ALA A 82 2.30 -12.48 -13.18
CA ALA A 82 0.98 -12.11 -13.63
C ALA A 82 0.97 -10.66 -14.12
N LEU A 83 0.50 -10.44 -15.35
CA LEU A 83 0.43 -9.13 -15.99
C LEU A 83 -1.01 -8.83 -16.41
N HIS A 84 -1.55 -7.72 -15.91
CA HIS A 84 -2.86 -7.21 -16.29
C HIS A 84 -2.71 -5.83 -16.92
N LEU A 85 -3.13 -5.67 -18.17
CA LEU A 85 -3.08 -4.41 -18.91
C LEU A 85 -4.45 -3.75 -18.95
N PHE A 86 -4.46 -2.43 -18.74
CA PHE A 86 -5.66 -1.60 -18.76
C PHE A 86 -5.43 -0.40 -19.69
N PRO A 87 -6.46 0.03 -20.46
CA PRO A 87 -6.38 1.28 -21.19
C PRO A 87 -6.44 2.44 -20.21
N THR A 88 -5.70 3.52 -20.46
CA THR A 88 -5.86 4.76 -19.69
C THR A 88 -7.26 5.33 -19.91
N PRO A 89 -7.96 5.81 -18.87
CA PRO A 89 -9.27 6.44 -19.05
C PRO A 89 -9.16 7.65 -19.97
N LEU A 90 -10.07 7.74 -20.95
CA LEU A 90 -10.11 8.90 -21.84
C LEU A 90 -10.25 10.18 -20.99
N ARG A 91 -9.42 11.17 -21.29
CA ARG A 91 -9.43 12.49 -20.64
C ARG A 91 -10.83 13.14 -20.65
N GLU A 92 -11.62 12.84 -21.68
CA GLU A 92 -13.01 13.29 -21.83
C GLU A 92 -14.01 12.59 -20.90
N ILE A 93 -13.81 11.31 -20.58
CA ILE A 93 -14.68 10.57 -19.67
C ILE A 93 -14.54 11.15 -18.26
N LEU A 94 -13.29 11.38 -17.85
CA LEU A 94 -12.98 11.98 -16.57
C LEU A 94 -13.47 13.44 -16.47
N SER A 95 -13.45 14.19 -17.58
CA SER A 95 -13.96 15.58 -17.60
C SER A 95 -15.48 15.68 -17.62
N LYS A 96 -16.22 14.71 -18.19
CA LYS A 96 -17.69 14.66 -18.17
C LYS A 96 -18.27 14.49 -16.76
N GLY A 97 -17.55 13.80 -15.87
CA GLY A 97 -17.94 13.69 -14.45
C GLY A 97 -17.87 15.01 -13.68
N LEU A 98 -17.27 16.06 -14.26
CA LEU A 98 -16.96 17.32 -13.58
C LEU A 98 -17.88 18.48 -14.02
N PHE A 99 -18.60 18.36 -15.14
CA PHE A 99 -19.44 19.43 -15.70
C PHE A 99 -20.75 18.90 -16.30
N PRO A 100 -21.93 19.26 -15.74
CA PRO A 100 -23.23 18.97 -16.35
C PRO A 100 -23.53 19.78 -17.63
N GLN A 101 -22.70 20.76 -18.00
CA GLN A 101 -22.94 21.69 -19.11
C GLN A 101 -21.65 21.95 -19.91
N PRO A 102 -21.73 22.08 -21.25
CA PRO A 102 -20.57 22.24 -22.11
C PRO A 102 -20.03 23.68 -22.03
N GLN A 103 -18.99 23.91 -21.23
CA GLN A 103 -18.17 25.13 -21.35
C GLN A 103 -16.97 24.88 -22.26
N ARG A 104 -16.60 25.92 -23.03
CA ARG A 104 -15.55 25.86 -24.07
C ARG A 104 -14.21 25.35 -23.51
N PRO A 105 -13.46 24.54 -24.29
CA PRO A 105 -12.23 23.94 -23.85
C PRO A 105 -11.10 24.99 -23.82
N LYS A 106 -10.93 25.67 -22.69
CA LYS A 106 -9.60 26.15 -22.33
C LYS A 106 -8.81 24.91 -21.91
N GLU A 107 -7.81 24.57 -22.72
CA GLU A 107 -6.83 23.48 -22.59
C GLU A 107 -6.75 22.94 -21.15
N ILE A 108 -7.46 21.85 -20.90
CA ILE A 108 -7.56 21.23 -19.57
C ILE A 108 -6.27 20.45 -19.36
N ARG A 109 -5.30 21.05 -18.67
CA ARG A 109 -4.10 20.33 -18.22
C ARG A 109 -4.50 19.37 -17.09
N ILE A 110 -4.52 18.08 -17.42
CA ILE A 110 -4.58 16.97 -16.46
C ILE A 110 -3.14 16.72 -16.04
N GLU A 111 -2.86 16.87 -14.74
CA GLU A 111 -1.49 16.89 -14.26
C GLU A 111 -1.11 15.63 -13.48
N VAL A 112 -2.06 14.97 -12.78
CA VAL A 112 -1.77 13.75 -12.02
C VAL A 112 -2.91 12.74 -12.13
N LEU A 113 -2.58 11.54 -12.60
CA LEU A 113 -3.41 10.35 -12.49
C LEU A 113 -2.81 9.44 -11.41
N GLU A 114 -3.62 9.06 -10.44
CA GLU A 114 -3.28 8.05 -9.45
C GLU A 114 -4.05 6.76 -9.76
N PHE A 115 -3.45 5.61 -9.43
CA PHE A 115 -3.99 4.30 -9.75
C PHE A 115 -4.01 3.40 -8.51
N HIS A 116 -5.13 2.70 -8.32
CA HIS A 116 -5.35 1.79 -7.18
C HIS A 116 -5.94 0.46 -7.64
N ILE A 117 -5.53 -0.64 -7.00
CA ILE A 117 -6.00 -1.98 -7.31
C ILE A 117 -7.11 -2.37 -6.33
N LEU A 118 -8.37 -2.36 -6.75
CA LEU A 118 -9.50 -2.73 -5.91
C LEU A 118 -9.75 -4.24 -5.99
N PHE A 119 -9.23 -5.00 -5.03
CA PHE A 119 -9.46 -6.45 -4.93
C PHE A 119 -10.92 -6.79 -4.60
N SER A 120 -11.37 -7.93 -5.12
CA SER A 120 -12.64 -8.56 -4.75
C SER A 120 -12.50 -9.24 -3.38
N GLU A 121 -13.54 -9.18 -2.55
CA GLU A 121 -13.58 -9.93 -1.27
C GLU A 121 -13.59 -11.45 -1.48
N GLU A 122 -14.25 -11.92 -2.54
CA GLU A 122 -14.42 -13.36 -2.79
C GLU A 122 -13.14 -14.02 -3.34
N ASP A 123 -12.35 -13.28 -4.11
CA ASP A 123 -11.13 -13.79 -4.75
C ASP A 123 -10.11 -12.67 -4.93
N GLN A 124 -9.01 -12.73 -4.17
CA GLN A 124 -7.89 -11.78 -4.26
C GLN A 124 -7.13 -11.85 -5.59
N ARG A 125 -7.41 -12.82 -6.47
CA ARG A 125 -6.91 -12.84 -7.85
C ARG A 125 -7.74 -11.98 -8.80
N VAL A 126 -8.94 -11.60 -8.37
CA VAL A 126 -9.85 -10.75 -9.13
C VAL A 126 -9.81 -9.35 -8.55
N PHE A 127 -9.48 -8.38 -9.40
CA PHE A 127 -9.45 -6.98 -9.02
C PHE A 127 -9.91 -6.08 -10.16
N ARG A 128 -10.19 -4.83 -9.80
CA ARG A 128 -10.50 -3.75 -10.73
C ARG A 128 -9.48 -2.64 -10.57
N MET A 129 -9.14 -1.97 -11.67
CA MET A 129 -8.29 -0.79 -11.61
C MET A 129 -9.16 0.44 -11.32
N ALA A 130 -8.81 1.21 -10.29
CA ALA A 130 -9.36 2.54 -10.08
C ALA A 130 -8.34 3.59 -10.51
N CYS A 131 -8.82 4.63 -11.19
CA CYS A 131 -8.04 5.78 -11.60
C CYS A 131 -8.63 7.04 -10.96
N VAL A 132 -7.77 7.85 -10.35
CA VAL A 132 -8.13 9.07 -9.65
C VAL A 132 -7.46 10.24 -10.36
N GLN A 133 -8.23 11.28 -10.63
CA GLN A 133 -7.73 12.46 -11.31
C GLN A 133 -7.64 13.65 -10.35
N PHE A 134 -6.44 14.19 -10.17
CA PHE A 134 -6.25 15.45 -9.45
C PHE A 134 -6.01 16.61 -10.44
N ARG A 135 -6.63 17.77 -10.16
CA ARG A 135 -6.38 19.01 -10.90
C ARG A 135 -5.63 20.01 -10.01
N ASN A 136 -4.51 20.53 -10.51
CA ASN A 136 -3.67 21.51 -9.79
C ASN A 136 -4.29 22.92 -9.76
N ILE A 137 -5.18 23.22 -10.71
CA ILE A 137 -5.87 24.52 -10.74
C ILE A 137 -7.15 24.41 -9.92
N SER A 138 -7.15 25.16 -8.81
CA SER A 138 -8.21 25.27 -7.82
C SER A 138 -9.59 25.42 -8.47
N LYS A 139 -10.59 24.68 -7.93
CA LYS A 139 -12.06 24.80 -8.13
C LYS A 139 -12.77 23.63 -8.83
N VAL A 140 -12.09 22.56 -9.24
CA VAL A 140 -12.77 21.40 -9.87
C VAL A 140 -12.52 20.14 -9.05
N PRO A 141 -13.56 19.32 -8.76
CA PRO A 141 -13.40 18.16 -7.92
C PRO A 141 -12.48 17.12 -8.57
N VAL A 142 -11.90 16.30 -7.70
CA VAL A 142 -11.28 15.03 -8.09
C VAL A 142 -12.38 14.14 -8.66
N CYS A 143 -12.09 13.37 -9.71
CA CYS A 143 -12.99 12.29 -10.13
C CYS A 143 -12.27 10.95 -9.96
N VAL A 144 -13.07 9.93 -9.64
CA VAL A 144 -12.61 8.55 -9.57
C VAL A 144 -13.35 7.77 -10.63
N ALA A 145 -12.62 7.04 -11.46
CA ALA A 145 -13.19 6.09 -12.39
C ALA A 145 -12.70 4.69 -12.05
N VAL A 146 -13.60 3.71 -12.13
CA VAL A 146 -13.27 2.31 -11.90
C VAL A 146 -13.44 1.55 -13.21
N PHE A 147 -12.43 0.79 -13.58
CA PHE A 147 -12.47 -0.06 -14.76
C PHE A 147 -13.35 -1.26 -14.49
N SER A 148 -14.39 -1.44 -15.31
CA SER A 148 -15.28 -2.58 -15.24
C SER A 148 -14.71 -3.73 -16.08
N PRO A 149 -14.36 -4.89 -15.46
CA PRO A 149 -13.88 -6.04 -16.23
C PRO A 149 -14.94 -6.59 -17.20
N ALA A 150 -16.22 -6.48 -16.84
CA ALA A 150 -17.34 -7.01 -17.62
C ALA A 150 -17.60 -6.21 -18.90
N THR A 151 -17.55 -4.87 -18.81
CA THR A 151 -17.82 -3.99 -19.95
C THR A 151 -16.55 -3.53 -20.66
N ARG A 152 -15.38 -3.70 -20.02
CA ARG A 152 -14.08 -3.15 -20.45
C ARG A 152 -14.09 -1.63 -20.62
N GLU A 153 -14.92 -0.95 -19.84
CA GLU A 153 -15.08 0.49 -19.86
C GLU A 153 -14.83 1.09 -18.48
N TRP A 154 -14.42 2.36 -18.47
CA TRP A 154 -14.25 3.15 -17.26
C TRP A 154 -15.59 3.74 -16.80
N GLN A 155 -15.96 3.46 -15.56
CA GLN A 155 -17.18 3.98 -14.93
C GLN A 155 -16.81 5.07 -13.92
N VAL A 156 -17.30 6.30 -14.15
CA VAL A 156 -17.02 7.43 -13.24
C VAL A 156 -17.94 7.36 -12.03
N LEU A 157 -17.35 7.43 -10.84
CA LEU A 157 -18.06 7.46 -9.58
C LEU A 157 -18.51 8.89 -9.25
N PRO A 158 -19.70 9.07 -8.65
CA PRO A 158 -20.17 10.38 -8.21
C PRO A 158 -19.29 10.91 -7.07
N TRP A 159 -18.66 12.07 -7.26
CA TRP A 159 -17.82 12.68 -6.24
C TRP A 159 -18.66 13.32 -5.12
N PRO A 160 -18.33 13.12 -3.84
CA PRO A 160 -19.14 13.62 -2.74
C PRO A 160 -18.99 15.14 -2.55
N ALA A 161 -20.11 15.80 -2.23
CA ALA A 161 -20.15 17.26 -1.99
C ALA A 161 -19.31 17.64 -0.76
N PRO A 162 -18.54 18.74 -0.78
CA PRO A 162 -17.69 19.15 0.34
C PRO A 162 -18.51 19.44 1.61
N PRO A 163 -17.98 19.17 2.82
CA PRO A 163 -18.72 19.31 4.07
C PRO A 163 -19.05 20.76 4.47
N GLN A 164 -18.30 21.75 3.95
CA GLN A 164 -18.57 23.18 4.18
C GLN A 164 -18.36 23.96 2.88
N PRO A 165 -19.14 25.03 2.63
CA PRO A 165 -18.89 25.94 1.52
C PRO A 165 -17.48 26.52 1.68
N VAL A 166 -16.71 26.42 0.60
CA VAL A 166 -15.28 26.70 0.63
C VAL A 166 -15.07 28.21 0.50
N ASP A 167 -14.77 28.87 1.62
CA ASP A 167 -14.01 30.11 1.59
C ASP A 167 -12.62 29.74 1.07
N ASP A 168 -12.24 30.28 -0.09
CA ASP A 168 -10.96 30.11 -0.80
C ASP A 168 -9.89 29.31 -0.04
N ASP A 169 -9.62 28.07 -0.48
CA ASP A 169 -8.28 27.61 -0.84
C ASP A 169 -8.23 26.08 -1.03
N TRP A 170 -7.88 25.70 -2.26
CA TRP A 170 -7.30 24.40 -2.66
C TRP A 170 -8.09 23.12 -2.32
N PHE A 171 -8.90 22.61 -3.26
CA PHE A 171 -9.53 21.26 -3.25
C PHE A 171 -8.52 20.13 -3.53
N GLY A 172 -7.36 20.18 -2.90
CA GLY A 172 -6.31 19.19 -3.13
C GLY A 172 -6.31 18.14 -2.06
N PHE A 173 -6.03 16.92 -2.48
CA PHE A 173 -5.71 15.82 -1.60
C PHE A 173 -4.24 15.42 -1.76
N CYS A 174 -3.66 14.90 -0.69
CA CYS A 174 -2.41 14.15 -0.78
C CYS A 174 -2.65 12.86 -1.59
N PRO A 175 -1.59 12.25 -2.17
CA PRO A 175 -1.70 10.93 -2.78
C PRO A 175 -2.42 9.95 -1.85
N GLY A 176 -3.32 9.15 -2.42
CA GLY A 176 -4.15 8.21 -1.70
C GLY A 176 -3.35 7.06 -1.08
N MET A 177 -3.73 6.65 0.11
CA MET A 177 -3.17 5.46 0.78
C MET A 177 -4.19 4.34 0.66
N GLN A 178 -3.75 3.16 0.22
CA GLN A 178 -4.63 2.02 0.05
C GLN A 178 -4.33 0.96 1.10
N MET A 179 -5.35 0.54 1.84
CA MET A 179 -5.20 -0.41 2.93
C MET A 179 -6.54 -1.04 3.34
N SER A 180 -6.52 -2.33 3.70
CA SER A 180 -7.68 -3.05 4.26
C SER A 180 -9.00 -2.90 3.47
N GLY A 181 -8.93 -2.89 2.13
CA GLY A 181 -10.11 -2.73 1.27
C GLY A 181 -10.60 -1.28 1.09
N PHE A 182 -9.89 -0.30 1.64
CA PHE A 182 -10.25 1.11 1.49
C PHE A 182 -9.13 1.92 0.84
N VAL A 183 -9.51 3.01 0.18
CA VAL A 183 -8.58 4.03 -0.30
C VAL A 183 -8.83 5.34 0.42
N TYR A 184 -7.80 5.90 1.03
CA TYR A 184 -7.86 7.08 1.89
C TYR A 184 -7.10 8.25 1.26
N TRP A 185 -7.75 9.40 1.13
CA TRP A 185 -7.11 10.63 0.69
C TRP A 185 -7.18 11.69 1.79
N LYS A 186 -6.01 12.14 2.29
CA LYS A 186 -5.93 13.27 3.24
C LYS A 186 -6.19 14.57 2.50
N HIS A 187 -7.13 15.37 2.98
CA HIS A 187 -7.33 16.72 2.47
C HIS A 187 -6.14 17.61 2.84
N LYS A 188 -5.59 18.38 1.89
CA LYS A 188 -4.37 19.17 2.12
C LYS A 188 -4.52 20.28 3.16
N SER A 189 -5.71 20.89 3.26
CA SER A 189 -5.95 22.07 4.12
C SER A 189 -6.98 21.87 5.24
N LYS A 190 -7.55 20.65 5.35
CA LYS A 190 -8.64 20.34 6.29
C LYS A 190 -8.31 19.03 6.99
N ALA A 191 -8.70 18.92 8.26
CA ALA A 191 -8.46 17.74 9.08
C ALA A 191 -9.53 16.66 8.82
N TYR A 192 -9.56 16.10 7.61
CA TYR A 192 -10.35 14.91 7.31
C TYR A 192 -9.72 14.07 6.19
N LEU A 193 -10.07 12.79 6.19
CA LEU A 193 -9.80 11.82 5.14
C LEU A 193 -11.08 11.60 4.34
N LEU A 194 -10.94 11.58 3.02
CA LEU A 194 -11.95 10.99 2.15
C LEU A 194 -11.64 9.50 2.01
N VAL A 195 -12.65 8.66 2.17
CA VAL A 195 -12.50 7.21 2.10
C VAL A 195 -13.36 6.67 0.98
N LEU A 196 -12.79 5.81 0.12
CA LEU A 196 -13.52 5.00 -0.84
C LEU A 196 -13.46 3.54 -0.40
N ASP A 197 -14.62 2.93 -0.24
CA ASP A 197 -14.80 1.50 -0.01
C ASP A 197 -14.64 0.74 -1.35
N ASN A 198 -13.77 -0.27 -1.40
CA ASN A 198 -13.51 -1.04 -2.62
C ASN A 198 -14.68 -1.96 -3.03
N VAL A 199 -15.51 -2.39 -2.09
CA VAL A 199 -16.65 -3.28 -2.30
C VAL A 199 -17.85 -2.47 -2.75
N THR A 200 -18.23 -1.49 -1.94
CA THR A 200 -19.46 -0.72 -2.19
C THR A 200 -19.26 0.40 -3.20
N LEU A 201 -18.00 0.79 -3.46
CA LEU A 201 -17.62 1.94 -4.27
C LEU A 201 -18.29 3.25 -3.79
N GLN A 202 -18.61 3.31 -2.50
CA GLN A 202 -19.19 4.48 -1.86
C GLN A 202 -18.11 5.30 -1.16
N PHE A 203 -18.33 6.61 -1.17
CA PHE A 203 -17.47 7.53 -0.44
C PHE A 203 -17.99 7.78 0.97
N SER A 204 -17.08 7.77 1.93
CA SER A 204 -17.32 8.19 3.31
C SER A 204 -16.21 9.15 3.77
N ARG A 205 -16.30 9.61 5.03
CA ARG A 205 -15.34 10.56 5.61
C ARG A 205 -14.95 10.14 7.01
N VAL A 206 -13.67 10.30 7.31
CA VAL A 206 -13.11 10.14 8.64
C VAL A 206 -12.49 11.48 9.05
N TYR A 207 -12.91 12.04 10.19
CA TYR A 207 -12.36 13.29 10.67
C TYR A 207 -11.05 13.05 11.41
N LEU A 208 -10.08 13.94 11.19
CA LEU A 208 -8.77 13.92 11.82
C LEU A 208 -8.73 14.93 12.97
N PRO A 209 -7.89 14.71 13.99
CA PRO A 209 -7.59 15.72 15.00
C PRO A 209 -7.18 17.07 14.38
N HIS A 210 -7.61 18.17 15.00
CA HIS A 210 -7.47 19.52 14.44
C HIS A 210 -6.02 19.95 14.19
N PHE A 211 -5.06 19.47 15.00
CA PHE A 211 -3.65 19.80 14.85
C PHE A 211 -3.06 19.28 13.53
N LEU A 212 -3.62 18.20 12.96
CA LEU A 212 -3.20 17.62 11.68
C LEU A 212 -3.56 18.47 10.46
N ARG A 213 -4.33 19.55 10.64
CA ARG A 213 -4.64 20.51 9.58
C ARG A 213 -3.38 21.17 9.00
N LYS A 214 -2.32 21.32 9.80
CA LYS A 214 -1.09 22.05 9.44
C LYS A 214 0.14 21.16 9.28
N ILE A 215 0.03 19.86 9.55
CA ILE A 215 1.17 18.94 9.45
C ILE A 215 1.50 18.66 7.99
N ASP A 216 2.80 18.73 7.67
CA ASP A 216 3.36 18.37 6.37
C ASP A 216 2.94 16.94 6.00
N PRO A 217 2.45 16.68 4.78
CA PRO A 217 2.15 15.33 4.31
C PRO A 217 3.28 14.30 4.46
N THR A 218 4.56 14.69 4.50
CA THR A 218 5.69 13.77 4.69
C THR A 218 5.85 13.28 6.13
N LEU A 219 5.35 14.06 7.09
CA LEU A 219 5.35 13.74 8.52
C LEU A 219 4.07 13.03 8.95
N PHE A 220 3.28 12.53 8.01
CA PHE A 220 1.99 11.89 8.28
C PHE A 220 1.81 10.68 7.38
N LYS A 221 1.52 9.52 7.98
CA LYS A 221 1.11 8.32 7.24
C LYS A 221 -0.04 7.61 7.93
N LEU A 222 -0.94 7.07 7.11
CA LEU A 222 -1.88 6.05 7.53
C LEU A 222 -1.29 4.68 7.26
N GLY A 223 -1.70 3.73 8.08
CA GLY A 223 -1.36 2.32 7.93
C GLY A 223 -2.26 1.48 8.79
N GLN A 224 -1.88 0.22 8.97
CA GLN A 224 -2.61 -0.72 9.83
C GLN A 224 -1.72 -1.22 10.96
N THR A 225 -2.33 -1.46 12.11
CA THR A 225 -1.72 -2.27 13.16
C THR A 225 -1.65 -3.73 12.71
N LYS A 226 -0.91 -4.54 13.46
CA LYS A 226 -0.82 -6.00 13.29
C LYS A 226 -2.20 -6.69 13.32
N ASP A 227 -3.12 -6.14 14.13
CA ASP A 227 -4.50 -6.64 14.25
C ASP A 227 -5.42 -6.12 13.13
N GLY A 228 -4.89 -5.39 12.15
CA GLY A 228 -5.66 -4.83 11.03
C GLY A 228 -6.45 -3.57 11.38
N LYS A 229 -6.26 -2.97 12.56
CA LYS A 229 -6.91 -1.70 12.91
C LYS A 229 -6.26 -0.55 12.15
N LEU A 230 -7.08 0.41 11.72
CA LEU A 230 -6.58 1.64 11.10
C LEU A 230 -5.70 2.41 12.10
N CYS A 231 -4.48 2.71 11.67
CA CYS A 231 -3.46 3.40 12.43
C CYS A 231 -3.02 4.65 11.69
N MET A 232 -2.68 5.68 12.46
CA MET A 232 -2.20 6.96 11.99
C MET A 232 -0.94 7.30 12.77
N VAL A 233 0.15 7.52 12.06
CA VAL A 233 1.42 7.92 12.64
C VAL A 233 1.78 9.29 12.09
N CYS A 234 2.11 10.21 12.98
CA CYS A 234 2.59 11.53 12.61
C CYS A 234 3.74 11.99 13.48
N ALA A 235 4.65 12.78 12.90
CA ALA A 235 5.61 13.57 13.66
C ALA A 235 5.10 15.00 13.77
N ASP A 236 5.22 15.59 14.96
CA ASP A 236 4.81 16.99 15.20
C ASP A 236 5.83 18.00 14.66
N ASP A 237 7.10 17.62 14.60
CA ASP A 237 8.20 18.32 13.95
C ASP A 237 9.07 17.32 13.16
N SER A 238 9.70 17.78 12.07
CA SER A 238 10.65 16.98 11.30
C SER A 238 12.03 16.91 11.96
N ASP A 239 12.37 17.90 12.79
CA ASP A 239 13.63 17.94 13.51
C ASP A 239 13.70 16.79 14.53
N ALA A 240 14.67 15.92 14.33
CA ALA A 240 14.82 14.70 15.09
C ALA A 240 15.16 14.96 16.59
N ASN A 241 15.70 16.13 16.93
CA ASN A 241 16.09 16.48 18.30
C ASN A 241 14.92 16.94 19.18
N ILE A 242 13.89 17.53 18.57
CA ILE A 242 12.74 18.09 19.29
C ILE A 242 11.41 17.41 18.96
N GLY A 243 11.31 16.77 17.81
CA GLY A 243 10.08 16.14 17.36
C GLY A 243 9.73 14.88 18.14
N THR A 244 8.45 14.55 18.13
CA THR A 244 7.85 13.37 18.72
C THR A 244 7.03 12.64 17.67
N LEU A 245 7.30 11.35 17.51
CA LEU A 245 6.44 10.44 16.77
C LEU A 245 5.21 10.12 17.61
N VAL A 246 4.03 10.38 17.08
CA VAL A 246 2.75 10.19 17.75
C VAL A 246 1.94 9.17 16.98
N VAL A 247 1.48 8.13 17.68
CA VAL A 247 0.74 7.00 17.12
C VAL A 247 -0.69 7.06 17.63
N HIS A 248 -1.64 7.12 16.70
CA HIS A 248 -3.06 7.01 17.00
C HIS A 248 -3.67 5.80 16.32
N VAL A 249 -4.51 5.07 17.04
CA VAL A 249 -5.25 3.92 16.51
C VAL A 249 -6.73 4.27 16.48
N TRP A 250 -7.40 3.90 15.40
CA TRP A 250 -8.85 4.02 15.28
C TRP A 250 -9.51 2.93 16.13
N GLY A 251 -10.37 3.33 17.04
CA GLY A 251 -11.04 2.41 17.95
C GLY A 251 -12.27 3.04 18.59
N ALA A 252 -13.12 2.18 19.16
CA ALA A 252 -14.23 2.61 19.98
C ALA A 252 -13.74 3.03 21.36
N ASP A 253 -14.26 4.14 21.88
CA ASP A 253 -14.05 4.55 23.25
C ASP A 253 -14.93 3.77 24.25
N ASP A 254 -14.86 4.14 25.52
CA ASP A 254 -15.65 3.52 26.59
C ASP A 254 -17.17 3.60 26.34
N ASP A 255 -17.62 4.57 25.55
CA ASP A 255 -19.01 4.77 25.15
C ASP A 255 -19.37 4.06 23.83
N GLY A 256 -18.41 3.36 23.21
CA GLY A 256 -18.59 2.66 21.93
C GLY A 256 -18.49 3.56 20.70
N VAL A 257 -18.07 4.82 20.84
CA VAL A 257 -17.94 5.77 19.74
C VAL A 257 -16.57 5.64 19.10
N GLU A 258 -16.55 5.37 17.79
CA GLU A 258 -15.29 5.29 17.04
C GLU A 258 -14.61 6.65 16.90
N LYS A 259 -13.35 6.72 17.32
CA LYS A 259 -12.51 7.90 17.20
C LYS A 259 -11.02 7.53 17.16
N TRP A 260 -10.19 8.51 16.86
CA TRP A 260 -8.74 8.39 17.00
C TRP A 260 -8.37 8.39 18.49
N MET A 261 -7.75 7.31 18.94
CA MET A 261 -7.22 7.15 20.29
C MET A 261 -5.70 7.26 20.24
N LEU A 262 -5.11 8.02 21.16
CA LEU A 262 -3.66 8.05 21.31
C LEU A 262 -3.20 6.69 21.84
N GLU A 263 -2.36 6.00 21.09
CA GLU A 263 -1.78 4.71 21.48
C GLU A 263 -0.46 4.95 22.19
N ASP A 264 0.48 5.63 21.53
CA ASP A 264 1.85 5.81 22.02
C ASP A 264 2.51 7.09 21.47
N THR A 265 3.60 7.49 22.13
CA THR A 265 4.47 8.59 21.71
C THR A 265 5.94 8.23 21.91
N PHE A 266 6.77 8.54 20.92
CA PHE A 266 8.21 8.25 20.95
C PHE A 266 9.00 9.50 20.56
N PRO A 267 9.98 9.95 21.35
CA PRO A 267 10.89 11.02 20.96
C PRO A 267 11.65 10.62 19.69
N LEU A 268 11.71 11.51 18.68
CA LEU A 268 12.41 11.20 17.43
C LEU A 268 13.92 10.95 17.65
N SER A 269 14.50 11.53 18.70
CA SER A 269 15.88 11.32 19.11
C SER A 269 16.21 9.86 19.43
N THR A 270 15.21 9.04 19.74
CA THR A 270 15.36 7.59 19.96
C THR A 270 15.77 6.85 18.68
N PHE A 271 15.48 7.42 17.52
CA PHE A 271 15.73 6.79 16.22
C PHE A 271 17.10 7.15 15.62
N ILE A 272 17.77 8.17 16.17
CA ILE A 272 19.02 8.71 15.64
C ILE A 272 20.19 7.84 16.11
N ASP A 273 21.08 7.50 15.18
CA ASP A 273 22.39 6.94 15.52
C ASP A 273 23.36 8.06 15.91
N ALA A 274 23.73 8.10 17.20
CA ALA A 274 24.63 9.11 17.74
C ALA A 274 26.03 9.08 17.11
N ASP A 275 26.47 7.94 16.59
CA ASP A 275 27.80 7.80 15.96
C ASP A 275 27.85 8.46 14.57
N LYS A 276 26.69 8.70 13.95
CA LYS A 276 26.54 9.36 12.63
C LYS A 276 26.25 10.85 12.72
N TYR A 277 26.13 11.34 13.95
CA TYR A 277 25.80 12.72 14.25
C TYR A 277 27.01 13.63 13.99
N LEU A 278 27.18 14.08 12.74
CA LEU A 278 28.35 14.88 12.33
C LEU A 278 28.19 16.38 12.63
N THR A 279 26.95 16.91 12.67
CA THR A 279 26.64 18.32 12.96
C THR A 279 25.31 18.45 13.71
N GLU A 280 25.21 19.44 14.62
CA GLU A 280 24.10 19.56 15.58
C GLU A 280 22.72 19.93 15.00
N ASP A 281 22.59 20.35 13.73
CA ASP A 281 21.42 21.15 13.32
C ASP A 281 20.64 20.71 12.05
N ASP A 282 20.88 19.53 11.44
CA ASP A 282 20.19 19.16 10.17
C ASP A 282 19.56 17.75 10.12
N THR A 283 19.49 17.02 11.24
CA THR A 283 18.91 15.66 11.22
C THR A 283 17.38 15.71 11.13
N THR A 284 16.83 15.12 10.06
CA THR A 284 15.38 15.09 9.83
C THR A 284 14.85 13.67 9.72
N VAL A 285 13.63 13.47 10.21
CA VAL A 285 12.91 12.19 10.11
C VAL A 285 11.72 12.34 9.17
N GLN A 286 11.59 11.39 8.25
CA GLN A 286 10.44 11.25 7.36
C GLN A 286 9.76 9.90 7.59
N ILE A 287 8.43 9.89 7.60
CA ILE A 287 7.66 8.64 7.70
C ILE A 287 7.43 8.13 6.27
N GLU A 288 8.00 6.98 5.94
CA GLU A 288 7.87 6.38 4.60
C GLU A 288 6.56 5.58 4.48
N ALA A 289 6.32 4.70 5.46
CA ALA A 289 5.14 3.85 5.49
C ALA A 289 4.82 3.31 6.90
N VAL A 290 3.58 2.90 7.10
CA VAL A 290 3.11 2.21 8.31
C VAL A 290 2.42 0.92 7.88
N ILE A 291 3.00 -0.23 8.19
CA ILE A 291 2.48 -1.53 7.75
C ILE A 291 2.59 -2.53 8.88
N ASP A 292 1.48 -3.22 9.17
CA ASP A 292 1.46 -4.40 10.05
C ASP A 292 2.05 -4.14 11.45
N GLY A 293 1.82 -2.93 11.98
CA GLY A 293 2.38 -2.50 13.27
C GLY A 293 3.85 -2.06 13.21
N PHE A 294 4.48 -1.98 12.03
CA PHE A 294 5.80 -1.39 11.84
C PHE A 294 5.71 0.00 11.21
N VAL A 295 6.54 0.91 11.70
CA VAL A 295 6.78 2.22 11.10
C VAL A 295 8.12 2.19 10.40
N TYR A 296 8.13 2.56 9.12
CA TYR A 296 9.34 2.70 8.34
C TYR A 296 9.69 4.18 8.27
N LEU A 297 10.88 4.53 8.75
CA LEU A 297 11.35 5.90 8.86
C LEU A 297 12.61 6.07 8.02
N SER A 298 12.68 7.15 7.26
CA SER A 298 13.93 7.63 6.68
C SER A 298 14.52 8.68 7.61
N ILE A 299 15.82 8.56 7.89
CA ILE A 299 16.57 9.50 8.71
C ILE A 299 17.66 10.09 7.83
N LYS A 300 17.56 11.39 7.57
CA LYS A 300 18.58 12.15 6.85
C LYS A 300 19.46 12.85 7.88
N TYR A 301 20.74 12.50 7.93
CA TYR A 301 21.73 13.10 8.83
C TYR A 301 22.41 14.31 8.19
N ASP A 302 22.71 14.21 6.90
CA ASP A 302 23.29 15.27 6.07
C ASP A 302 22.92 15.04 4.59
N ASP A 303 23.50 15.80 3.66
CA ASP A 303 23.21 15.69 2.22
C ASP A 303 23.66 14.39 1.54
N TYR A 304 24.47 13.59 2.21
CA TYR A 304 25.07 12.35 1.69
C TYR A 304 24.74 11.12 2.53
N THR A 305 24.33 11.32 3.78
CA THR A 305 24.10 10.27 4.77
C THR A 305 22.61 10.17 5.09
N GLU A 306 21.99 9.09 4.62
CA GLU A 306 20.59 8.76 4.90
C GLU A 306 20.46 7.26 5.22
N SER A 307 19.66 6.95 6.24
CA SER A 307 19.40 5.58 6.69
C SER A 307 17.90 5.30 6.65
N LEU A 308 17.53 4.06 6.31
CA LEU A 308 16.16 3.57 6.39
C LEU A 308 16.06 2.59 7.55
N ILE A 309 15.17 2.87 8.49
CA ILE A 309 14.95 2.06 9.68
C ILE A 309 13.52 1.51 9.70
N SER A 310 13.34 0.42 10.43
CA SER A 310 12.03 -0.12 10.81
C SER A 310 11.89 -0.11 12.32
N PHE A 311 10.75 0.38 12.79
CA PHE A 311 10.40 0.50 14.19
C PHE A 311 9.13 -0.30 14.48
N CYS A 312 9.21 -1.24 15.42
CA CYS A 312 8.06 -2.04 15.83
C CYS A 312 7.26 -1.31 16.90
N LEU A 313 5.97 -1.03 16.64
CA LEU A 313 5.10 -0.35 17.61
C LEU A 313 4.84 -1.19 18.86
N GLU A 314 4.80 -2.52 18.74
CA GLU A 314 4.50 -3.43 19.86
C GLU A 314 5.69 -3.62 20.81
N THR A 315 6.89 -3.76 20.25
CA THR A 315 8.10 -4.09 21.03
C THR A 315 9.01 -2.90 21.27
N ALA A 316 8.75 -1.76 20.62
CA ALA A 316 9.65 -0.62 20.52
C ALA A 316 11.07 -0.97 20.00
N GLU A 317 11.21 -2.11 19.32
CA GLU A 317 12.48 -2.53 18.74
C GLU A 317 12.76 -1.80 17.42
N LEU A 318 14.00 -1.35 17.28
CA LEU A 318 14.51 -0.66 16.10
C LEU A 318 15.46 -1.57 15.32
N ASN A 319 15.27 -1.62 14.01
CA ASN A 319 16.16 -2.35 13.10
C ASN A 319 16.52 -1.48 11.89
N THR A 320 17.82 -1.28 11.66
CA THR A 320 18.34 -0.61 10.46
C THR A 320 18.23 -1.53 9.25
N LEU A 321 17.58 -1.05 8.19
CA LEU A 321 17.39 -1.80 6.94
C LEU A 321 18.45 -1.43 5.89
N PHE A 322 18.75 -0.14 5.77
CA PHE A 322 19.78 0.41 4.89
C PHE A 322 20.52 1.53 5.60
N ASP A 323 21.78 1.67 5.23
CA ASP A 323 22.68 2.57 5.92
C ASP A 323 23.66 3.27 4.95
N ASP A 324 23.99 4.52 5.27
CA ASP A 324 24.98 5.39 4.60
C ASP A 324 24.78 5.69 3.10
N THR A 325 23.63 5.31 2.51
CA THR A 325 23.40 5.43 1.04
C THR A 325 21.93 5.53 0.61
N TYR A 326 20.99 5.84 1.51
CA TYR A 326 19.59 5.99 1.11
C TYR A 326 19.40 7.31 0.34
N ALA A 327 18.53 7.30 -0.68
CA ALA A 327 18.24 8.47 -1.52
C ALA A 327 16.76 8.38 -1.92
N SER A 328 15.91 8.71 -0.95
CA SER A 328 14.44 8.76 -1.02
C SER A 328 13.90 9.35 -2.34
N PRO A 329 12.72 8.93 -2.87
CA PRO A 329 11.73 7.97 -2.33
C PRO A 329 11.97 6.50 -2.71
N ALA A 330 11.46 5.57 -1.89
CA ALA A 330 11.36 4.17 -2.25
C ALA A 330 9.97 3.59 -2.00
N TYR A 331 9.53 2.69 -2.88
CA TYR A 331 8.24 2.00 -2.75
C TYR A 331 8.46 0.67 -2.04
N PRO A 332 7.98 0.49 -0.79
CA PRO A 332 8.10 -0.79 -0.10
C PRO A 332 7.32 -1.86 -0.85
N TYR A 333 7.99 -2.96 -1.18
CA TYR A 333 7.37 -4.11 -1.83
C TYR A 333 7.02 -5.17 -0.80
N ILE A 334 5.73 -5.22 -0.49
CA ILE A 334 5.16 -6.02 0.58
C ILE A 334 4.27 -7.07 -0.04
N MET A 335 4.38 -8.30 0.46
CA MET A 335 3.55 -9.40 -0.02
C MET A 335 2.89 -10.14 1.14
N SER A 336 1.71 -10.66 0.82
CA SER A 336 1.19 -11.88 1.43
C SER A 336 1.81 -13.06 0.67
N TRP A 337 2.36 -14.05 1.38
CA TRP A 337 2.93 -15.23 0.73
C TRP A 337 1.87 -15.92 -0.15
N PRO A 338 2.17 -16.24 -1.43
CA PRO A 338 1.31 -17.06 -2.25
C PRO A 338 0.94 -18.33 -1.48
N PRO A 339 -0.33 -18.77 -1.50
CA PRO A 339 -0.73 -20.01 -0.83
C PRO A 339 0.15 -21.21 -1.20
N SER A 340 0.67 -21.23 -2.44
CA SER A 340 1.60 -22.26 -2.93
C SER A 340 2.96 -22.30 -2.23
N LEU A 341 3.37 -21.22 -1.57
CA LEU A 341 4.63 -21.13 -0.80
C LEU A 341 4.40 -21.33 0.71
N VAL A 342 3.15 -21.24 1.18
CA VAL A 342 2.78 -21.40 2.60
C VAL A 342 2.60 -22.88 2.99
N CYS A 343 2.26 -23.76 2.04
CA CYS A 343 1.91 -25.16 2.32
C CYS A 343 3.06 -26.11 2.70
N ASN A 344 4.30 -25.65 2.85
CA ASN A 344 5.45 -26.56 3.10
C ASN A 344 5.95 -26.59 4.56
N LYS A 345 5.35 -25.80 5.48
CA LYS A 345 5.89 -25.69 6.85
C LYS A 345 5.36 -26.73 7.85
N GLU A 346 4.26 -27.43 7.58
CA GLU A 346 3.68 -28.40 8.53
C GLU A 346 4.21 -29.84 8.38
N ASP A 347 4.79 -30.22 7.24
CA ASP A 347 5.17 -31.63 7.00
C ASP A 347 6.60 -32.01 7.43
N SER A 348 7.39 -31.08 8.00
CA SER A 348 8.79 -31.35 8.37
C SER A 348 9.01 -31.73 9.84
N GLN A 349 7.98 -31.77 10.69
CA GLN A 349 8.12 -32.08 12.13
C GLN A 349 7.64 -33.47 12.58
N THR A 350 7.34 -34.40 11.66
CA THR A 350 7.02 -35.79 12.06
C THR A 350 7.76 -36.83 11.24
N LYS A 351 9.03 -37.08 11.57
CA LYS A 351 9.59 -38.44 11.78
C LYS A 351 11.09 -38.42 12.07
N ILE A 352 11.47 -38.27 13.34
CA ILE A 352 12.62 -38.99 13.90
C ILE A 352 12.20 -39.53 15.25
N THR A 353 11.82 -40.81 15.30
CA THR A 353 12.14 -41.71 16.41
C THR A 353 11.99 -43.13 15.85
N GLY A 354 13.10 -43.85 15.77
CA GLY A 354 13.11 -45.26 15.37
C GLY A 354 12.71 -46.17 16.52
N CYS A 355 12.24 -47.37 16.18
CA CYS A 355 12.74 -48.61 16.78
C CYS A 355 12.25 -49.86 16.01
N SER A 356 13.25 -50.64 15.62
CA SER A 356 13.36 -52.11 15.59
C SER A 356 12.55 -52.99 14.62
N VAL A 357 13.29 -54.01 14.20
CA VAL A 357 13.07 -55.09 13.24
C VAL A 357 12.39 -56.29 13.93
N GLU A 358 11.85 -57.19 13.08
CA GLU A 358 11.28 -58.55 13.31
C GLU A 358 9.75 -58.58 13.50
N ASP A 359 8.95 -59.44 12.85
CA ASP A 359 9.08 -60.38 11.72
C ASP A 359 7.64 -60.80 11.30
N ALA A 360 7.48 -61.21 10.04
CA ALA A 360 6.44 -62.02 9.38
C ALA A 360 4.93 -62.01 9.79
N GLY A 361 4.05 -61.87 8.77
CA GLY A 361 2.81 -62.69 8.70
C GLY A 361 1.51 -62.09 8.11
N SER A 362 1.28 -62.38 6.81
CA SER A 362 -0.01 -62.67 6.13
C SER A 362 -1.24 -61.72 6.12
N VAL A 363 -1.54 -61.22 4.90
CA VAL A 363 -2.79 -61.33 4.08
C VAL A 363 -4.17 -61.44 4.75
N GLY A 364 -5.10 -60.57 4.32
CA GLY A 364 -6.57 -60.74 4.36
C GLY A 364 -7.29 -59.39 4.27
N THR A 365 -7.68 -58.91 3.07
CA THR A 365 -9.01 -58.96 2.41
C THR A 365 -10.13 -58.15 3.07
N GLU A 366 -10.73 -57.27 2.25
CA GLU A 366 -12.08 -56.65 2.29
C GLU A 366 -12.70 -56.33 3.65
N GLU A 367 -13.07 -55.06 3.86
CA GLU A 367 -14.46 -54.72 4.25
C GLU A 367 -14.85 -53.33 3.70
N THR A 368 -16.04 -53.27 3.08
CA THR A 368 -16.86 -52.05 2.93
C THR A 368 -17.89 -52.09 4.06
N PRO A 369 -18.31 -50.95 4.64
CA PRO A 369 -19.72 -50.55 4.50
C PRO A 369 -19.90 -49.03 4.32
N SER A 370 -20.71 -48.60 3.36
CA SER A 370 -22.15 -48.23 3.48
C SER A 370 -22.47 -46.98 4.31
N ALA A 371 -22.87 -45.94 3.55
CA ALA A 371 -24.04 -45.07 3.73
C ALA A 371 -24.37 -44.47 5.10
N LEU A 372 -24.49 -43.13 5.18
CA LEU A 372 -25.82 -42.51 5.30
C LEU A 372 -25.81 -40.99 5.09
N VAL A 373 -26.84 -40.56 4.37
CA VAL A 373 -27.29 -39.21 4.04
C VAL A 373 -27.78 -38.49 5.30
N THR A 374 -27.44 -37.21 5.49
CA THR A 374 -28.40 -36.19 5.97
C THR A 374 -27.92 -34.77 5.66
N ALA A 375 -28.77 -33.98 4.98
CA ALA A 375 -28.73 -32.51 4.99
C ALA A 375 -29.82 -32.00 5.95
N PRO A 376 -29.64 -30.83 6.58
CA PRO A 376 -30.61 -29.73 6.36
C PRO A 376 -29.93 -28.33 6.31
N GLN A 377 -30.25 -27.51 5.31
CA GLN A 377 -31.17 -26.35 5.37
C GLN A 377 -30.77 -25.17 6.28
N SER A 378 -30.23 -24.15 5.61
CA SER A 378 -30.63 -22.72 5.63
C SER A 378 -31.51 -22.18 6.76
N HIS A 379 -31.02 -21.14 7.44
CA HIS A 379 -31.86 -20.10 8.05
C HIS A 379 -31.39 -18.71 7.60
N LYS A 380 -32.33 -17.96 7.00
CA LYS A 380 -32.32 -16.50 6.87
C LYS A 380 -32.88 -15.90 8.16
N PHE A 381 -32.33 -14.77 8.60
CA PHE A 381 -33.06 -13.83 9.46
C PHE A 381 -33.10 -12.45 8.84
N ALA A 382 -34.21 -11.78 9.15
CA ALA A 382 -34.81 -10.62 8.51
C ALA A 382 -34.15 -9.28 8.87
#